data_AF-A0A4R1VXJ9-F1
#
_entry.id   AF-A0A4R1VXJ9-F1
#
_cell.length_a   1.000
_cell.length_b   1.000
_cell.length_c   1.000
_cell.angle_alpha   90.00
_cell.angle_beta   90.00
_cell.angle_gamma   90.00
#
_symmetry.space_group_name_H-M   'P 1'
#
loop_
_entity.id
_entity.type
_entity.pdbx_description
1 polymer ?
#
loop_
_entity_poly.entity_id
_entity_poly.type
_entity_poly.pdbx_seq_one_letter_code
_entity_poly.pdbx_strand_id
1 'polypeptide(L)' 'MSSFADELLQRIAGARQALSNAKGAGELDAERVYAGELDSLLRLAMENGVTVPPEPAHHPQDLS' A
#
# COMPACT_ATOMS: atom_id res chain seq x y z
N MET A 1 -10.17 8.20 19.05
CA MET A 1 -9.13 7.14 19.04
C MET A 1 -9.44 6.27 17.83
N SER A 2 -8.50 6.11 16.89
CA SER A 2 -8.63 5.14 15.80
C SER A 2 -8.51 3.73 16.36
N SER A 3 -9.17 2.76 15.73
CA SER A 3 -8.92 1.35 16.04
C SER A 3 -7.59 0.90 15.43
N PHE A 4 -7.04 -0.19 15.96
CA PHE A 4 -5.88 -0.86 15.35
C PHE A 4 -6.12 -1.18 13.86
N ALA A 5 -7.34 -1.61 13.51
CA ALA A 5 -7.70 -1.91 12.13
C ALA A 5 -7.65 -0.65 11.25
N ASP A 6 -8.16 0.48 11.73
CA ASP A 6 -8.14 1.74 10.97
C ASP A 6 -6.70 2.21 10.72
N GLU A 7 -5.85 2.15 11.75
CA GLU A 7 -4.43 2.53 11.64
C GLU A 7 -3.68 1.61 10.68
N LEU A 8 -3.94 0.29 10.74
CA LEU A 8 -3.35 -0.67 9.84
C LEU A 8 -3.77 -0.41 8.38
N LEU A 9 -5.06 -0.15 8.14
CA LEU A 9 -5.57 0.18 6.81
C LEU A 9 -4.97 1.47 6.27
N GLN A 10 -4.81 2.50 7.12
CA GLN A 10 -4.15 3.75 6.74
C GLN A 10 -2.69 3.53 6.34
N ARG A 11 -1.95 2.71 7.10
CA ARG A 11 -0.56 2.39 6.77
C ARG A 11 -0.44 1.60 5.47
N ILE A 12 -1.34 0.64 5.23
CA ILE A 12 -1.38 -0.11 3.97
C ILE A 12 -1.64 0.84 2.79
N ALA A 13 -2.60 1.77 2.93
CA ALA A 13 -2.88 2.76 1.90
C ALA A 13 -1.65 3.66 1.64
N GLY A 14 -0.96 4.09 2.70
CA GLY A 14 0.28 4.87 2.59
C GLY A 14 1.39 4.12 1.87
N ALA A 15 1.63 2.85 2.23
CA ALA A 15 2.66 2.02 1.60
C ALA A 15 2.37 1.76 0.11
N ARG A 16 1.09 1.53 -0.26
CA ARG A 16 0.68 1.43 -1.67
C ARG A 16 0.99 2.70 -2.46
N GLN A 17 0.63 3.86 -1.91
CA GLN A 17 0.89 5.15 -2.58
C GLN A 17 2.39 5.40 -2.73
N ALA A 18 3.18 5.14 -1.68
CA ALA A 18 4.63 5.31 -1.71
C ALA A 18 5.29 4.37 -2.73
N LEU A 19 4.85 3.11 -2.80
CA LEU A 19 5.30 2.14 -3.80
C LEU A 19 4.95 2.58 -5.22
N SER A 20 3.73 3.06 -5.47
CA SER A 20 3.31 3.60 -6.77
C SER A 20 4.18 4.78 -7.19
N ASN A 21 4.43 5.72 -6.27
CA ASN A 21 5.28 6.88 -6.53
C ASN A 21 6.73 6.46 -6.84
N ALA A 22 7.31 5.53 -6.08
CA ALA A 22 8.66 5.03 -6.31
C ALA A 22 8.79 4.37 -7.69
N LYS A 23 7.81 3.55 -8.09
CA LYS A 23 7.74 2.96 -9.43
C LYS A 23 7.65 4.02 -10.53
N GLY A 24 6.79 5.02 -10.35
CA GLY A 24 6.64 6.12 -11.31
C GLY A 24 7.88 6.98 -11.45
N ALA A 25 8.68 7.14 -10.38
CA ALA A 25 9.91 7.90 -10.36
C ALA A 25 11.15 7.09 -10.79
N GLY A 26 11.06 5.76 -10.90
CA GLY A 26 12.21 4.88 -11.18
C GLY A 26 13.15 4.69 -9.99
N GLU A 27 12.67 4.93 -8.77
CA GLU A 27 13.43 4.85 -7.52
C GLU A 27 13.50 3.40 -7.03
N LEU A 28 14.37 2.59 -7.62
CA LEU A 28 14.42 1.13 -7.42
C LEU A 28 14.65 0.71 -5.96
N ASP A 29 15.49 1.45 -5.23
CA ASP A 29 15.75 1.16 -3.82
C ASP A 29 14.51 1.46 -2.96
N ALA A 30 13.84 2.57 -3.24
CA ALA A 30 12.60 2.95 -2.55
C ALA A 30 11.47 1.96 -2.90
N GLU A 31 11.38 1.51 -4.14
CA GLU A 31 10.43 0.48 -4.57
C GLU A 31 10.61 -0.80 -3.74
N ARG A 32 11.84 -1.27 -3.58
CA ARG A 32 12.14 -2.47 -2.79
C ARG A 32 11.73 -2.29 -1.33
N VAL A 33 11.99 -1.13 -0.73
CA VAL A 33 11.63 -0.81 0.65
C VAL A 33 10.11 -0.83 0.83
N TYR A 34 9.37 -0.08 0.01
CA TYR A 34 7.92 0.02 0.14
C TYR A 34 7.20 -1.28 -0.22
N ALA A 35 7.73 -2.09 -1.13
CA ALA A 35 7.22 -3.43 -1.41
C ALA A 35 7.32 -4.33 -0.17
N GLY A 36 8.49 -4.36 0.49
CA GLY A 36 8.69 -5.15 1.71
C GLY A 36 7.84 -4.68 2.89
N GLU A 37 7.67 -3.36 3.04
CA GLU A 37 6.77 -2.79 4.04
C GLU A 37 5.31 -3.21 3.77
N LEU A 38 4.84 -3.04 2.53
CA LEU A 38 3.48 -3.42 2.14
C LEU A 38 3.21 -4.91 2.40
N ASP A 39 4.13 -5.80 2.00
CA ASP A 39 4.01 -7.24 2.27
C ASP A 39 3.88 -7.55 3.76
N SER A 40 4.67 -6.86 4.59
CA SER A 40 4.65 -7.04 6.05
C SER A 40 3.32 -6.58 6.65
N LEU A 41 2.77 -5.45 6.19
CA LEU A 41 1.49 -4.92 6.64
C LEU A 41 0.31 -5.80 6.20
N LEU A 42 0.34 -6.32 4.96
CA LEU A 42 -0.69 -7.23 4.46
C LEU A 42 -0.70 -8.55 5.25
N ARG A 43 0.49 -9.09 5.57
CA ARG A 43 0.59 -10.27 6.45
C ARG A 43 0.00 -9.98 7.83
N LEU A 44 0.36 -8.84 8.43
CA LEU A 44 -0.19 -8.45 9.74
C LEU A 44 -1.72 -8.31 9.71
N ALA A 45 -2.28 -7.77 8.63
CA ALA A 45 -3.74 -7.67 8.47
C ALA A 45 -4.40 -9.05 8.41
N MET A 46 -3.83 -9.97 7.63
CA MET A 46 -4.29 -11.36 7.55
C MET A 46 -4.25 -12.05 8.92
N GLU A 47 -3.13 -11.93 9.65
CA GLU A 47 -2.95 -12.54 10.97
C GLU A 47 -3.95 -12.03 12.01
N ASN A 48 -4.44 -10.80 11.85
CA ASN A 48 -5.40 -10.17 12.76
C ASN A 48 -6.85 -10.18 12.22
N GLY A 49 -7.12 -10.87 11.11
CA GLY A 49 -8.46 -10.94 10.51
C GLY A 49 -8.99 -9.59 9.97
N VAL A 50 -8.10 -8.65 9.68
CA VAL A 50 -8.45 -7.35 9.09
C VAL A 50 -8.60 -7.52 7.58
N THR A 51 -9.81 -7.24 7.06
CA THR A 51 -10.06 -7.27 5.61
C THR A 51 -9.46 -6.04 4.96
N VAL A 52 -8.49 -6.25 4.08
CA VAL A 52 -7.83 -5.17 3.33
C VAL A 52 -8.56 -4.98 1.99
N PRO A 53 -9.04 -3.75 1.68
CA PRO A 53 -9.60 -3.47 0.37
C PRO A 53 -8.58 -3.73 -0.75
N PRO A 54 -9.01 -4.21 -1.93
CA PRO A 54 -8.13 -4.32 -3.09
C PRO A 54 -7.54 -2.96 -3.43
N GLU A 55 -6.36 -2.94 -4.05
CA GLU A 55 -5.82 -1.69 -4.58
C GLU A 55 -6.76 -1.19 -5.68
N PRO A 56 -7.20 0.07 -5.65
CA PRO A 56 -7.98 0.61 -6.75
C PRO A 56 -7.14 0.46 -8.02
N ALA A 57 -7.71 -0.22 -9.02
CA ALA A 57 -7.06 -0.34 -10.32
C ALA A 57 -6.77 1.08 -10.81
N HIS A 58 -5.50 1.43 -10.98
CA HIS A 58 -5.12 2.65 -11.66
C HIS A 58 -5.59 2.49 -13.11
N HIS A 59 -6.80 2.96 -13.41
CA HIS A 59 -7.28 3.04 -14.77
C HIS A 59 -6.50 4.17 -15.44
N PRO A 60 -5.69 3.90 -16.48
CA PRO A 60 -5.08 4.96 -17.27
C PRO A 60 -6.20 5.59 -18.10
N GLN A 61 -6.90 6.56 -17.52
CA GLN A 61 -7.82 7.42 -18.25
C GLN A 61 -7.33 8.86 -18.04
N ASP A 62 -7.23 9.56 -19.17
CA ASP A 62 -6.80 10.96 -19.36
C ASP A 62 -5.30 11.23 -19.57
N LEU A 63 -4.76 10.72 -20.68
CA LEU A 63 -3.93 11.53 -21.58
C LEU A 63 -4.40 11.27 -23.02
N SER A 64 -5.52 11.90 -23.39
CA SER A 64 -5.97 12.08 -24.79
C SER A 64 -5.77 13.53 -25.20
#